data_AF-A0A919LJS2-F1
#
_entry.id   AF-A0A919LJS2-F1
#
_cell.length_a   1.000
_cell.length_b   1.000
_cell.length_c   1.000
_cell.angle_alpha   90.00
_cell.angle_beta   90.00
_cell.angle_gamma   90.00
#
_symmetry.space_group_name_H-M   'P 1'
#
loop_
_entity.id
_entity.type
_entity.pdbx_description
1 polymer ?
#
loop_
_entity_poly.entity_id
_entity_poly.type
_entity_poly.pdbx_seq_one_letter_code
_entity_poly.pdbx_strand_id
1 'polypeptide(L)'
;MPIPGTPSRAELIEHLVRTRIAGDVATPRENNLSHYRKLANGDRHFWLGLELGERWDDEQDVLAVMAERCGVNDDFEYRFGQDTIDPELTVDALERLAGRLRKAAEDGQRVLFATGHPGGLLDVHRATAAALRAVGCEIMVVPDGLHTAEGMVFQFADVAMLERGATLWHTHSPDPMTAVLDGLERLGRPLPDLVVADHGWAGCAGQRGLDSCGYADCNDPALFIGEAEGTLQVTVPLDDHVTSPRHYDPMKTYLLAAAGLEDVL
;
A
#
# COMPACT_ATOMS: atom_id res chain seq x y z
N MET A 1 -4.66 -16.13 -18.27
CA MET A 1 -5.85 -15.68 -19.02
C MET A 1 -6.54 -14.64 -18.14
N PRO A 2 -6.93 -13.46 -18.65
CA PRO A 2 -7.80 -12.58 -17.86
C PRO A 2 -9.05 -13.39 -17.50
N ILE A 3 -9.44 -13.37 -16.22
CA ILE A 3 -10.72 -13.95 -15.80
C ILE A 3 -11.80 -13.04 -16.42
N PRO A 4 -12.73 -13.57 -17.24
CA PRO A 4 -13.83 -12.77 -17.77
C PRO A 4 -14.77 -12.39 -16.61
N GLY A 5 -14.96 -11.10 -16.38
CA GLY A 5 -15.87 -10.58 -15.33
C GLY A 5 -15.24 -10.49 -13.94
N THR A 6 -16.03 -10.00 -12.99
CA THR A 6 -15.63 -9.86 -11.58
C THR A 6 -15.49 -11.25 -10.94
N PRO A 7 -14.30 -11.62 -10.41
CA PRO A 7 -14.14 -12.91 -9.76
C PRO A 7 -14.98 -12.97 -8.48
N SER A 8 -15.50 -14.14 -8.14
CA SER A 8 -15.99 -14.39 -6.79
C SER A 8 -14.84 -14.34 -5.78
N ARG A 9 -15.17 -14.17 -4.50
CA ARG A 9 -14.19 -14.21 -3.40
C ARG A 9 -13.31 -15.47 -3.45
N ALA A 10 -13.92 -16.64 -3.64
CA ALA A 10 -13.19 -17.92 -3.72
C ALA A 10 -12.25 -17.99 -4.94
N GLU A 11 -12.69 -17.50 -6.10
CA GLU A 11 -11.85 -17.44 -7.31
C GLU A 11 -10.69 -16.45 -7.14
N LEU A 12 -10.91 -15.34 -6.41
CA LEU A 12 -9.85 -14.40 -6.09
C LEU A 12 -8.82 -15.04 -5.15
N ILE A 13 -9.23 -15.71 -4.08
CA ILE A 13 -8.32 -16.40 -3.15
C ILE A 13 -7.46 -17.43 -3.89
N GLU A 14 -8.08 -18.28 -4.72
CA GLU A 14 -7.34 -19.25 -5.53
C GLU A 14 -6.35 -18.53 -6.48
N HIS A 15 -6.78 -17.40 -7.05
CA HIS A 15 -5.91 -16.60 -7.91
C HIS A 15 -4.70 -16.07 -7.14
N LEU A 16 -4.90 -15.41 -5.99
CA LEU A 16 -3.83 -14.81 -5.18
C LEU A 16 -2.77 -15.85 -4.79
N VAL A 17 -3.21 -17.04 -4.37
CA VAL A 17 -2.31 -18.17 -4.03
C VAL A 17 -1.54 -18.64 -5.25
N ARG A 18 -2.22 -18.88 -6.37
CA ARG A 18 -1.59 -19.38 -7.60
C ARG A 18 -0.56 -18.40 -8.16
N THR A 19 -0.81 -17.10 -8.03
CA THR A 19 0.06 -16.04 -8.55
C THR A 19 1.10 -15.54 -7.54
N ARG A 20 1.05 -16.06 -6.30
CA ARG A 20 1.92 -15.68 -5.19
C ARG A 20 1.81 -14.21 -4.79
N ILE A 21 0.65 -13.60 -5.05
CA ILE A 21 0.30 -12.32 -4.43
C ILE A 21 0.00 -12.53 -2.94
N ALA A 22 -0.56 -13.69 -2.60
CA ALA A 22 -0.67 -14.19 -1.24
C ALA A 22 -0.44 -15.72 -1.24
N GLY A 23 -0.52 -16.37 -0.09
CA GLY A 23 -0.05 -17.74 0.12
C GLY A 23 1.47 -17.78 0.27
N ASP A 24 2.14 -18.74 -0.37
CA ASP A 24 3.60 -18.83 -0.42
C ASP A 24 4.17 -17.73 -1.33
N VAL A 25 4.48 -16.57 -0.75
CA VAL A 25 4.99 -15.37 -1.46
C VAL A 25 6.44 -15.52 -1.90
N ALA A 26 7.06 -14.54 -2.57
CA ALA A 26 8.49 -14.64 -2.93
C ALA A 26 9.40 -14.29 -1.74
N THR A 27 8.94 -13.41 -0.86
CA THR A 27 9.70 -12.88 0.27
C THR A 27 10.09 -13.98 1.27
N PRO A 28 11.40 -14.17 1.55
CA PRO A 28 11.85 -15.20 2.49
C PRO A 28 11.60 -14.84 3.96
N ARG A 29 11.37 -15.86 4.80
CA ARG A 29 11.15 -15.71 6.24
C ARG A 29 12.28 -14.97 6.94
N GLU A 30 13.53 -15.25 6.57
CA GLU A 30 14.70 -14.56 7.14
C GLU A 30 14.74 -13.06 6.79
N ASN A 31 14.16 -12.64 5.67
CA ASN A 31 14.05 -11.24 5.30
C ASN A 31 12.99 -10.54 6.17
N ASN A 32 11.81 -11.15 6.32
CA ASN A 32 10.75 -10.65 7.20
C ASN A 32 11.25 -10.44 8.63
N LEU A 33 11.80 -11.48 9.26
CA LEU A 33 12.31 -11.38 10.64
C LEU A 33 13.45 -10.36 10.76
N SER A 34 14.28 -10.20 9.72
CA SER A 34 15.31 -9.15 9.69
C SER A 34 14.69 -7.75 9.71
N HIS A 35 13.61 -7.52 8.95
CA HIS A 35 12.92 -6.23 8.90
C HIS A 35 12.18 -5.94 10.21
N TYR A 36 11.52 -6.95 10.80
CA TYR A 36 10.82 -6.80 12.08
C TYR A 36 11.80 -6.41 13.19
N ARG A 37 12.96 -7.07 13.24
CA ARG A 37 14.03 -6.74 14.18
C ARG A 37 14.61 -5.35 13.95
N LYS A 38 14.75 -4.90 12.70
CA LYS A 38 15.27 -3.55 12.40
C LYS A 38 14.27 -2.47 12.80
N LEU A 39 12.98 -2.68 12.51
CA LEU A 39 11.91 -1.81 13.01
C LEU A 39 11.98 -1.72 14.53
N ALA A 40 12.07 -2.87 15.21
CA ALA A 40 12.05 -2.91 16.67
C ALA A 40 13.29 -2.27 17.32
N ASN A 41 14.44 -2.37 16.67
CA ASN A 41 15.65 -1.66 17.10
C ASN A 41 15.64 -0.16 16.78
N GLY A 42 14.54 0.40 16.26
CA GLY A 42 14.38 1.82 15.99
C GLY A 42 15.01 2.30 14.68
N ASP A 43 15.27 1.40 13.72
CA ASP A 43 15.72 1.81 12.40
C ASP A 43 14.56 2.47 11.63
N ARG A 44 14.61 3.80 11.57
CA ARG A 44 13.59 4.66 10.95
C ARG A 44 13.35 4.37 9.46
N HIS A 45 14.27 3.69 8.77
CA HIS A 45 14.03 3.26 7.40
C HIS A 45 12.86 2.26 7.29
N PHE A 46 12.70 1.40 8.30
CA PHE A 46 11.64 0.38 8.36
C PHE A 46 10.36 0.90 9.01
N TRP A 47 10.33 2.17 9.43
CA TRP A 47 9.13 2.79 10.01
C TRP A 47 8.22 3.38 8.93
N LEU A 48 8.68 3.45 7.68
CA LEU A 48 7.90 3.88 6.52
C LEU A 48 7.17 5.23 6.75
N GLY A 49 7.84 6.17 7.42
CA GLY A 49 7.30 7.50 7.70
C GLY A 49 6.42 7.63 8.95
N LEU A 50 6.24 6.55 9.71
CA LEU A 50 5.55 6.56 11.01
C LEU A 50 6.52 6.92 12.14
N GLU A 51 5.97 7.42 13.25
CA GLU A 51 6.69 7.70 14.50
C GLU A 51 6.22 6.74 15.61
N LEU A 52 6.94 5.62 15.73
CA LEU A 52 6.58 4.52 16.63
C LEU A 52 7.12 4.72 18.06
N GLY A 53 8.14 5.55 18.23
CA GLY A 53 8.80 5.77 19.53
C GLY A 53 9.39 4.47 20.07
N GLU A 54 9.15 4.19 21.35
CA GLU A 54 9.61 2.97 22.04
C GLU A 54 8.49 1.92 22.16
N ARG A 55 7.35 2.09 21.47
CA ARG A 55 6.17 1.20 21.64
C ARG A 55 6.34 -0.19 21.02
N TRP A 56 7.29 -0.33 20.10
CA TRP A 56 7.52 -1.54 19.31
C TRP A 56 8.98 -1.99 19.43
N ASP A 57 9.55 -1.98 20.63
CA ASP A 57 10.97 -2.34 20.86
C ASP A 57 11.23 -3.86 20.96
N ASP A 58 10.17 -4.68 20.94
CA ASP A 58 10.23 -6.14 20.86
C ASP A 58 9.84 -6.66 19.47
N GLU A 59 10.74 -7.43 18.85
CA GLU A 59 10.50 -8.14 17.59
C GLU A 59 9.29 -9.10 17.70
N GLN A 60 8.99 -9.63 18.90
CA GLN A 60 7.86 -10.52 19.12
C GLN A 60 6.51 -9.81 19.02
N ASP A 61 6.42 -8.59 19.53
CA ASP A 61 5.20 -7.78 19.40
C ASP A 61 4.96 -7.42 17.94
N VAL A 62 6.03 -7.10 17.19
CA VAL A 62 5.95 -6.88 15.73
C VAL A 62 5.45 -8.14 15.02
N LEU A 63 6.01 -9.32 15.33
CA LEU A 63 5.57 -10.58 14.72
C LEU A 63 4.10 -10.87 15.04
N ALA A 64 3.64 -10.60 16.27
CA ALA A 64 2.25 -10.82 16.67
C ALA A 64 1.27 -10.00 15.81
N VAL A 65 1.58 -8.71 15.56
CA VAL A 65 0.77 -7.88 14.66
C VAL A 65 0.80 -8.40 13.22
N MET A 66 1.97 -8.84 12.76
CA MET A 66 2.10 -9.38 11.40
C MET A 66 1.33 -10.69 11.25
N ALA A 67 1.35 -11.57 12.25
CA ALA A 67 0.54 -12.78 12.24
C ALA A 67 -0.96 -12.45 12.21
N GLU A 68 -1.41 -11.47 13.01
CA GLU A 68 -2.81 -11.06 13.06
C GLU A 68 -3.30 -10.41 11.75
N ARG A 69 -2.51 -9.51 11.17
CA ARG A 69 -2.97 -8.63 10.08
C ARG A 69 -2.50 -9.02 8.70
N CYS A 70 -1.33 -9.65 8.60
CA CYS A 70 -0.75 -10.12 7.34
C CYS A 70 -0.92 -11.65 7.18
N GLY A 71 -1.00 -12.39 8.29
CA GLY A 71 -1.15 -13.84 8.27
C GLY A 71 0.16 -14.58 8.01
N VAL A 72 1.28 -13.99 8.43
CA VAL A 72 2.58 -14.69 8.47
C VAL A 72 2.55 -15.78 9.54
N ASN A 73 3.48 -16.74 9.46
CA ASN A 73 3.63 -17.76 10.49
C ASN A 73 4.04 -17.13 11.84
N ASP A 74 3.31 -17.44 12.91
CA ASP A 74 3.51 -16.93 14.27
C ASP A 74 4.57 -17.71 15.07
N ASP A 75 5.07 -18.83 14.54
CA ASP A 75 6.12 -19.62 15.16
C ASP A 75 7.48 -18.90 15.13
N PHE A 76 7.96 -18.51 16.31
CA PHE A 76 9.27 -17.90 16.52
C PHE A 76 10.45 -18.81 16.16
N GLU A 77 10.24 -20.12 16.17
CA GLU A 77 11.26 -21.10 15.78
C GLU A 77 11.28 -21.32 14.26
N TYR A 78 10.27 -20.85 13.53
CA TYR A 78 10.28 -20.81 12.08
C TYR A 78 11.13 -19.63 11.57
N ARG A 79 12.43 -19.87 11.39
CA ARG A 79 13.42 -18.82 11.10
C ARG A 79 13.91 -18.72 9.66
N PHE A 80 13.63 -19.71 8.82
CA PHE A 80 14.17 -19.80 7.46
C PHE A 80 13.18 -20.43 6.49
N GLY A 81 13.20 -19.98 5.23
CA GLY A 81 12.40 -20.56 4.16
C GLY A 81 11.42 -19.55 3.56
N GLN A 82 10.29 -20.06 3.06
CA GLN A 82 9.26 -19.23 2.44
C GLN A 82 8.31 -18.68 3.50
N ASP A 83 8.09 -17.37 3.55
CA ASP A 83 7.02 -16.83 4.38
C ASP A 83 5.67 -16.85 3.65
N THR A 84 4.61 -16.53 4.38
CA THR A 84 3.24 -16.55 3.88
C THR A 84 2.52 -15.24 4.09
N ILE A 85 1.60 -14.91 3.17
CA ILE A 85 0.54 -13.93 3.40
C ILE A 85 -0.78 -14.69 3.38
N ASP A 86 -1.66 -14.47 4.36
CA ASP A 86 -2.96 -15.14 4.36
C ASP A 86 -3.88 -14.54 3.27
N PRO A 87 -4.28 -15.32 2.26
CA PRO A 87 -5.10 -14.81 1.17
C PRO A 87 -6.51 -14.37 1.61
N GLU A 88 -7.08 -14.93 2.68
CA GLU A 88 -8.37 -14.49 3.22
C GLU A 88 -8.22 -13.11 3.87
N LEU A 89 -7.11 -12.87 4.60
CA LEU A 89 -6.81 -11.53 5.16
C LEU A 89 -6.57 -10.49 4.07
N THR A 90 -5.93 -10.88 2.95
CA THR A 90 -5.83 -10.02 1.77
C THR A 90 -7.21 -9.62 1.25
N VAL A 91 -8.13 -10.57 1.04
CA VAL A 91 -9.47 -10.25 0.52
C VAL A 91 -10.31 -9.46 1.53
N ASP A 92 -10.21 -9.76 2.83
CA ASP A 92 -10.87 -8.97 3.87
C ASP A 92 -10.39 -7.52 3.88
N ALA A 93 -9.08 -7.30 3.74
CA ALA A 93 -8.53 -5.95 3.66
C ALA A 93 -8.95 -5.22 2.38
N LEU A 94 -9.04 -5.93 1.24
CA LEU A 94 -9.60 -5.37 0.01
C LEU A 94 -11.06 -4.94 0.18
N GLU A 95 -11.87 -5.68 0.93
CA GLU A 95 -13.26 -5.32 1.23
C GLU A 95 -13.35 -4.10 2.17
N ARG A 96 -12.44 -3.99 3.16
CA ARG A 96 -12.33 -2.77 3.99
C ARG A 96 -11.91 -1.56 3.15
N LEU A 97 -10.91 -1.72 2.28
CA LEU A 97 -10.48 -0.68 1.35
C LEU A 97 -11.62 -0.28 0.40
N ALA A 98 -12.35 -1.25 -0.15
CA ALA A 98 -13.52 -1.00 -0.98
C ALA A 98 -14.58 -0.16 -0.25
N GLY A 99 -14.84 -0.45 1.03
CA GLY A 99 -15.70 0.36 1.88
C GLY A 99 -15.22 1.81 1.99
N ARG A 100 -13.91 2.02 2.20
CA ARG A 100 -13.32 3.36 2.30
C ARG A 100 -13.34 4.12 0.97
N LEU A 101 -13.10 3.44 -0.14
CA LEU A 101 -13.17 4.01 -1.50
C LEU A 101 -14.60 4.41 -1.86
N ARG A 102 -15.59 3.58 -1.53
CA ARG A 102 -17.02 3.91 -1.69
C ARG A 102 -17.38 5.19 -0.93
N LYS A 103 -16.91 5.31 0.31
CA LYS A 103 -17.11 6.54 1.11
C LYS A 103 -16.47 7.76 0.45
N ALA A 104 -15.27 7.61 -0.11
CA ALA A 104 -14.61 8.69 -0.85
C ALA A 104 -15.42 9.14 -2.07
N ALA A 105 -16.02 8.19 -2.80
CA ALA A 105 -16.89 8.45 -3.94
C ALA A 105 -18.18 9.17 -3.53
N GLU A 106 -18.87 8.68 -2.49
CA GLU A 106 -20.09 9.30 -1.95
C GLU A 106 -19.88 10.76 -1.52
N ASP A 107 -18.72 11.04 -0.92
CA ASP A 107 -18.39 12.37 -0.40
C ASP A 107 -17.68 13.27 -1.43
N GLY A 108 -17.37 12.77 -2.63
CA GLY A 108 -16.65 13.53 -3.68
C GLY A 108 -15.25 13.99 -3.25
N GLN A 109 -14.52 13.15 -2.51
CA GLN A 109 -13.26 13.50 -1.85
C GLN A 109 -12.11 13.85 -2.82
N ARG A 110 -11.13 14.62 -2.32
CA ARG A 110 -9.81 14.80 -2.93
C ARG A 110 -8.93 13.63 -2.57
N VAL A 111 -8.51 12.86 -3.56
CA VAL A 111 -7.73 11.63 -3.37
C VAL A 111 -6.37 11.77 -4.02
N LEU A 112 -5.33 11.49 -3.26
CA LEU A 112 -3.95 11.41 -3.74
C LEU A 112 -3.53 9.94 -3.84
N PHE A 113 -3.06 9.54 -5.01
CA PHE A 113 -2.47 8.23 -5.25
C PHE A 113 -0.95 8.34 -5.34
N ALA A 114 -0.24 7.44 -4.68
CA ALA A 114 1.21 7.38 -4.77
C ALA A 114 1.72 5.93 -4.67
N THR A 115 2.91 5.66 -5.19
CA THR A 115 3.52 4.34 -5.07
C THR A 115 5.03 4.45 -4.93
N GLY A 116 5.56 3.73 -3.95
CA GLY A 116 6.95 3.37 -3.81
C GLY A 116 7.32 2.16 -4.65
N HIS A 117 6.39 1.32 -5.12
CA HIS A 117 6.68 0.14 -5.95
C HIS A 117 6.06 0.20 -7.38
N PRO A 118 6.49 1.15 -8.25
CA PRO A 118 5.83 1.40 -9.55
C PRO A 118 5.88 0.22 -10.52
N GLY A 119 6.82 -0.72 -10.38
CA GLY A 119 6.89 -1.91 -11.22
C GLY A 119 5.72 -2.88 -11.06
N GLY A 120 5.10 -2.91 -9.88
CA GLY A 120 4.00 -3.81 -9.52
C GLY A 120 2.67 -3.09 -9.39
N LEU A 121 2.62 -2.04 -8.55
CA LEU A 121 1.37 -1.44 -8.07
C LEU A 121 0.88 -0.24 -8.88
N LEU A 122 1.67 0.28 -9.82
CA LEU A 122 1.28 1.46 -10.61
C LEU A 122 -0.08 1.29 -11.30
N ASP A 123 -0.33 0.15 -11.94
CA ASP A 123 -1.61 -0.06 -12.65
C ASP A 123 -2.79 -0.25 -11.70
N VAL A 124 -2.56 -0.79 -10.50
CA VAL A 124 -3.58 -0.93 -9.45
C VAL A 124 -4.05 0.45 -8.99
N HIS A 125 -3.09 1.32 -8.64
CA HIS A 125 -3.37 2.70 -8.25
C HIS A 125 -4.01 3.50 -9.39
N ARG A 126 -3.46 3.42 -10.60
CA ARG A 126 -3.98 4.12 -11.80
C ARG A 126 -5.44 3.79 -12.05
N ALA A 127 -5.82 2.51 -12.01
CA ALA A 127 -7.18 2.11 -12.29
C ALA A 127 -8.15 2.54 -11.18
N THR A 128 -7.71 2.48 -9.92
CA THR A 128 -8.49 2.98 -8.79
C THR A 128 -8.71 4.49 -8.89
N ALA A 129 -7.67 5.25 -9.24
CA ALA A 129 -7.74 6.68 -9.50
C ALA A 129 -8.73 7.00 -10.63
N ALA A 130 -8.65 6.26 -11.76
CA ALA A 130 -9.55 6.47 -12.89
C ALA A 130 -11.02 6.20 -12.53
N ALA A 131 -11.29 5.14 -11.76
CA ALA A 131 -12.65 4.80 -11.34
C ALA A 131 -13.24 5.86 -10.40
N LEU A 132 -12.47 6.33 -9.40
CA LEU A 132 -12.88 7.41 -8.51
C LEU A 132 -13.09 8.74 -9.25
N ARG A 133 -12.19 9.08 -10.18
CA ARG A 133 -12.32 10.29 -11.01
C ARG A 133 -13.64 10.30 -11.77
N ALA A 134 -14.01 9.16 -12.35
CA ALA A 134 -15.17 9.09 -13.21
C ALA A 134 -16.51 9.05 -12.45
N VAL A 135 -16.49 8.84 -11.12
CA VAL A 135 -17.63 9.09 -10.21
C VAL A 135 -17.59 10.44 -9.50
N GLY A 136 -16.63 11.32 -9.85
CA GLY A 136 -16.62 12.72 -9.43
C GLY A 136 -15.63 13.09 -8.32
N CYS A 137 -14.78 12.18 -7.85
CA CYS A 137 -13.68 12.54 -6.95
C CYS A 137 -12.64 13.43 -7.65
N GLU A 138 -12.02 14.33 -6.90
CA GLU A 138 -10.85 15.06 -7.37
C GLU A 138 -9.60 14.20 -7.18
N ILE A 139 -9.00 13.72 -8.27
CA ILE A 139 -7.68 13.09 -8.19
C ILE A 139 -6.61 14.17 -8.23
N MET A 140 -5.87 14.30 -7.13
CA MET A 140 -4.99 15.42 -6.88
C MET A 140 -3.78 15.43 -7.81
N VAL A 141 -3.48 16.62 -8.35
CA VAL A 141 -2.24 16.86 -9.09
C VAL A 141 -1.16 17.38 -8.13
N VAL A 142 -0.02 16.68 -8.05
CA VAL A 142 1.09 17.08 -7.18
C VAL A 142 1.82 18.32 -7.74
N PRO A 143 2.46 19.15 -6.90
CA PRO A 143 3.30 20.25 -7.39
C PRO A 143 4.45 19.76 -8.26
N ASP A 144 4.77 20.51 -9.33
CA ASP A 144 5.93 20.23 -10.18
C ASP A 144 7.26 20.60 -9.49
N GLY A 145 8.36 19.98 -9.96
CA GLY A 145 9.72 20.34 -9.55
C GLY A 145 10.04 19.97 -8.10
N LEU A 146 9.36 18.96 -7.56
CA LEU A 146 9.64 18.40 -6.25
C LEU A 146 10.80 17.40 -6.32
N HIS A 147 11.70 17.47 -5.34
CA HIS A 147 12.90 16.65 -5.28
C HIS A 147 13.13 16.14 -3.85
N THR A 148 13.73 14.96 -3.76
CA THR A 148 14.24 14.34 -2.54
C THR A 148 15.72 14.01 -2.71
N ALA A 149 16.34 13.44 -1.68
CA ALA A 149 17.70 12.91 -1.81
C ALA A 149 17.80 11.72 -2.78
N GLU A 150 16.71 10.97 -2.97
CA GLU A 150 16.69 9.76 -3.79
C GLU A 150 16.33 10.03 -5.26
N GLY A 151 15.61 11.12 -5.56
CA GLY A 151 15.17 11.42 -6.92
C GLY A 151 14.16 12.57 -7.02
N MET A 152 13.55 12.70 -8.18
CA MET A 152 12.48 13.67 -8.44
C MET A 152 11.13 13.02 -8.14
N VAL A 153 10.17 13.79 -7.63
CA VAL A 153 8.78 13.32 -7.52
C VAL A 153 8.08 13.61 -8.84
N PHE A 154 7.66 12.55 -9.51
CA PHE A 154 6.91 12.62 -10.76
C PHE A 154 5.48 12.10 -10.52
N GLN A 155 4.54 12.64 -11.26
CA GLN A 155 3.20 12.07 -11.33
C GLN A 155 2.93 11.55 -12.74
N PHE A 156 2.66 10.26 -12.84
CA PHE A 156 2.38 9.58 -14.09
C PHE A 156 1.11 8.75 -13.93
N ALA A 157 0.21 8.88 -14.90
CA ALA A 157 -1.09 8.20 -14.89
C ALA A 157 -1.86 8.40 -13.57
N ASP A 158 -1.90 9.66 -13.10
CA ASP A 158 -2.51 10.11 -11.84
C ASP A 158 -1.85 9.61 -10.54
N VAL A 159 -0.76 8.84 -10.62
CA VAL A 159 -0.05 8.29 -9.46
C VAL A 159 1.28 9.01 -9.25
N ALA A 160 1.58 9.45 -8.02
CA ALA A 160 2.87 10.02 -7.67
C ALA A 160 3.91 8.93 -7.37
N MET A 161 5.15 9.09 -7.84
CA MET A 161 6.24 8.13 -7.63
C MET A 161 7.61 8.81 -7.79
N LEU A 162 8.68 8.08 -7.48
CA LEU A 162 10.05 8.58 -7.64
C LEU A 162 10.59 8.31 -9.05
N GLU A 163 11.21 9.32 -9.65
CA GLU A 163 11.95 9.22 -10.91
C GLU A 163 13.43 9.54 -10.68
N ARG A 164 14.32 8.75 -11.28
CA ARG A 164 15.76 9.06 -11.35
C ARG A 164 16.38 8.49 -12.63
N GLY A 165 16.89 9.37 -13.47
CA GLY A 165 17.70 8.97 -14.63
C GLY A 165 16.91 8.24 -15.73
N ALA A 166 15.73 8.76 -16.08
CA ALA A 166 14.75 8.18 -17.00
C ALA A 166 14.15 6.84 -16.55
N THR A 167 14.12 6.57 -15.25
CA THR A 167 13.61 5.32 -14.66
C THR A 167 12.66 5.64 -13.51
N LEU A 168 11.56 4.90 -13.40
CA LEU A 168 10.68 4.92 -12.22
C LEU A 168 11.28 4.02 -11.15
N TRP A 169 11.51 4.55 -9.95
CA TRP A 169 12.28 3.86 -8.90
C TRP A 169 11.41 3.28 -7.80
N HIS A 170 11.85 2.12 -7.32
CA HIS A 170 11.40 1.56 -6.05
C HIS A 170 11.91 2.42 -4.88
N THR A 171 11.06 2.75 -3.91
CA THR A 171 11.46 3.46 -2.69
C THR A 171 10.56 3.13 -1.49
N HIS A 172 11.20 2.97 -0.32
CA HIS A 172 10.52 2.88 0.97
C HIS A 172 10.52 4.24 1.70
N SER A 173 11.18 5.26 1.13
CA SER A 173 11.37 6.55 1.78
C SER A 173 10.05 7.31 1.93
N PRO A 174 9.81 7.97 3.08
CA PRO A 174 8.68 8.87 3.27
C PRO A 174 8.90 10.29 2.71
N ASP A 175 10.14 10.63 2.36
CA ASP A 175 10.52 11.97 1.90
C ASP A 175 9.70 12.44 0.68
N PRO A 176 9.37 11.60 -0.31
CA PRO A 176 8.56 12.01 -1.44
C PRO A 176 7.16 12.50 -1.05
N MET A 177 6.50 11.81 -0.11
CA MET A 177 5.20 12.23 0.40
C MET A 177 5.32 13.53 1.19
N THR A 178 6.37 13.66 2.02
CA THR A 178 6.65 14.92 2.73
C THR A 178 6.79 16.08 1.75
N ALA A 179 7.57 15.91 0.67
CA ALA A 179 7.75 16.94 -0.36
C ALA A 179 6.44 17.33 -1.07
N VAL A 180 5.55 16.37 -1.31
CA VAL A 180 4.23 16.63 -1.91
C VAL A 180 3.35 17.43 -0.96
N LEU A 181 3.19 16.99 0.29
CA LEU A 181 2.31 17.64 1.27
C LEU A 181 2.80 19.07 1.59
N ASP A 182 4.09 19.24 1.88
CA ASP A 182 4.68 20.56 2.14
C ASP A 182 4.59 21.45 0.89
N GLY A 183 4.73 20.86 -0.30
CA GLY A 183 4.58 21.55 -1.58
C GLY A 183 3.16 22.09 -1.79
N LEU A 184 2.13 21.31 -1.46
CA LEU A 184 0.73 21.73 -1.52
C LEU A 184 0.46 22.89 -0.54
N GLU A 185 0.88 22.75 0.71
CA GLU A 185 0.74 23.78 1.74
C GLU A 185 1.41 25.09 1.34
N ARG A 186 2.65 25.03 0.83
CA ARG A 186 3.40 26.21 0.38
C ARG A 186 2.71 26.94 -0.77
N LEU A 187 1.99 26.22 -1.64
CA LEU A 187 1.20 26.81 -2.72
C LEU A 187 -0.19 27.28 -2.26
N GLY A 188 -0.53 27.13 -0.97
CA GLY A 188 -1.87 27.43 -0.45
C GLY A 188 -2.95 26.52 -1.04
N ARG A 189 -2.57 25.33 -1.53
CA ARG A 189 -3.51 24.33 -2.05
C ARG A 189 -4.01 23.45 -0.91
N PRO A 190 -5.24 22.93 -1.00
CA PRO A 190 -5.72 21.98 -0.02
C PRO A 190 -4.90 20.69 0.00
N LEU A 191 -4.85 20.05 1.16
CA LEU A 191 -4.36 18.68 1.33
C LEU A 191 -5.41 17.65 0.87
N PRO A 192 -5.01 16.40 0.56
CA PRO A 192 -5.95 15.32 0.25
C PRO A 192 -6.86 15.02 1.44
N ASP A 193 -8.09 14.62 1.14
CA ASP A 193 -9.00 14.02 2.12
C ASP A 193 -8.72 12.53 2.33
N LEU A 194 -8.11 11.88 1.32
CA LEU A 194 -7.67 10.49 1.36
C LEU A 194 -6.35 10.31 0.59
N VAL A 195 -5.43 9.55 1.16
CA VAL A 195 -4.26 9.00 0.49
C VAL A 195 -4.43 7.49 0.31
N VAL A 196 -4.24 7.00 -0.92
CA VAL A 196 -4.12 5.57 -1.23
C VAL A 196 -2.73 5.34 -1.80
N ALA A 197 -1.88 4.65 -1.04
CA ALA A 197 -0.47 4.52 -1.40
C ALA A 197 0.15 3.19 -0.93
N ASP A 198 1.48 3.14 -0.81
CA ASP A 198 2.25 2.03 -0.27
C ASP A 198 3.57 2.54 0.33
N HIS A 199 4.24 1.69 1.10
CA HIS A 199 5.49 1.98 1.83
C HIS A 199 5.49 3.35 2.57
N GLY A 200 6.60 4.10 2.45
CA GLY A 200 6.81 5.40 3.06
C GLY A 200 5.78 6.47 2.66
N TRP A 201 5.12 6.31 1.52
CA TRP A 201 4.08 7.25 1.09
C TRP A 201 2.84 7.15 1.97
N ALA A 202 2.36 5.93 2.21
CA ALA A 202 1.16 5.69 3.02
C ALA A 202 1.42 6.03 4.50
N GLY A 203 2.56 5.59 5.04
CA GLY A 203 2.89 5.83 6.45
C GLY A 203 3.14 7.32 6.74
N CYS A 204 3.84 8.04 5.87
CA CYS A 204 4.01 9.49 6.01
C CYS A 204 2.68 10.25 6.01
N ALA A 205 1.76 9.92 5.10
CA ALA A 205 0.46 10.55 5.05
C ALA A 205 -0.36 10.32 6.33
N GLY A 206 -0.41 9.07 6.80
CA GLY A 206 -1.06 8.71 8.07
C GLY A 206 -0.44 9.44 9.26
N GLN A 207 0.89 9.49 9.33
CA GLN A 207 1.63 10.21 10.38
C GLN A 207 1.35 11.72 10.39
N ARG A 208 1.04 12.31 9.23
CA ARG A 208 0.61 13.71 9.08
C ARG A 208 -0.87 13.94 9.43
N GLY A 209 -1.57 12.90 9.91
CA GLY A 209 -2.97 12.97 10.33
C GLY A 209 -3.96 12.93 9.17
N LEU A 210 -3.52 12.54 7.98
CA LEU A 210 -4.39 12.34 6.83
C LEU A 210 -4.97 10.94 6.86
N ASP A 211 -6.19 10.80 6.37
CA ASP A 211 -6.78 9.48 6.14
C ASP A 211 -5.94 8.74 5.09
N SER A 212 -5.37 7.61 5.47
CA SER A 212 -4.38 6.89 4.67
C SER A 212 -4.69 5.39 4.65
N CYS A 213 -4.71 4.84 3.45
CA CYS A 213 -4.79 3.41 3.19
C CYS A 213 -3.58 2.99 2.36
N GLY A 214 -3.11 1.75 2.52
CA GLY A 214 -2.05 1.26 1.64
C GLY A 214 -1.94 -0.23 1.45
N TYR A 215 -1.12 -0.60 0.47
CA TYR A 215 -0.68 -1.96 0.21
C TYR A 215 0.69 -2.18 0.88
N ALA A 216 0.91 -3.37 1.43
CA ALA A 216 2.19 -3.71 2.07
C ALA A 216 2.51 -5.20 1.94
N ASP A 217 3.78 -5.51 1.65
CA ASP A 217 4.33 -6.86 1.71
C ASP A 217 4.60 -7.27 3.16
N CYS A 218 4.76 -8.58 3.37
CA CYS A 218 5.03 -9.20 4.66
C CYS A 218 6.37 -8.77 5.27
N ASN A 219 7.28 -8.14 4.52
CA ASN A 219 8.51 -7.54 5.06
C ASN A 219 8.38 -6.04 5.39
N ASP A 220 7.20 -5.44 5.25
CA ASP A 220 6.92 -4.03 5.53
C ASP A 220 5.98 -3.86 6.74
N PRO A 221 6.44 -4.21 7.96
CA PRO A 221 5.59 -4.28 9.15
C PRO A 221 4.97 -2.95 9.58
N ALA A 222 5.59 -1.83 9.20
CA ALA A 222 5.20 -0.52 9.72
C ALA A 222 3.76 -0.15 9.38
N LEU A 223 3.26 -0.45 8.18
CA LEU A 223 1.90 -0.07 7.81
C LEU A 223 0.84 -0.88 8.58
N PHE A 224 1.11 -2.16 8.84
CA PHE A 224 0.25 -3.00 9.69
C PHE A 224 0.22 -2.51 11.14
N ILE A 225 1.37 -2.12 11.68
CA ILE A 225 1.48 -1.46 12.98
C ILE A 225 0.70 -0.14 12.98
N GLY A 226 0.84 0.66 11.93
CA GLY A 226 0.11 1.92 11.78
C GLY A 226 -1.41 1.71 11.74
N GLU A 227 -1.91 0.63 11.13
CA GLU A 227 -3.33 0.25 11.21
C GLU A 227 -3.72 -0.21 12.61
N ALA A 228 -2.85 -0.97 13.31
CA ALA A 228 -3.09 -1.39 14.69
C ALA A 228 -3.16 -0.19 15.67
N GLU A 229 -2.38 0.86 15.44
CA GLU A 229 -2.41 2.10 16.20
C GLU A 229 -3.52 3.07 15.77
N GLY A 230 -4.22 2.79 14.66
CA GLY A 230 -5.25 3.65 14.07
C GLY A 230 -4.71 4.86 13.29
N THR A 231 -3.39 4.92 13.06
CA THR A 231 -2.73 5.93 12.22
C THR A 231 -3.02 5.70 10.74
N LEU A 232 -3.14 4.44 10.30
CA LEU A 232 -3.69 4.06 9.00
C LEU A 232 -5.09 3.48 9.16
N GLN A 233 -5.93 3.65 8.14
CA GLN A 233 -7.29 3.09 8.15
C GLN A 233 -7.34 1.64 7.67
N VAL A 234 -6.58 1.33 6.62
CA VAL A 234 -6.54 -0.02 6.02
C VAL A 234 -5.15 -0.30 5.46
N THR A 235 -4.57 -1.42 5.84
CA THR A 235 -3.40 -2.02 5.17
C THR A 235 -3.82 -3.32 4.50
N VAL A 236 -3.61 -3.43 3.19
CA VAL A 236 -3.89 -4.63 2.40
C VAL A 236 -2.61 -5.47 2.29
N PRO A 237 -2.54 -6.65 2.91
CA PRO A 237 -1.38 -7.51 2.80
C PRO A 237 -1.32 -8.16 1.42
N LEU A 238 -0.21 -7.98 0.71
CA LEU A 238 0.09 -8.64 -0.56
C LEU A 238 1.59 -8.59 -0.87
N ASP A 239 2.10 -9.56 -1.63
CA ASP A 239 3.40 -9.46 -2.29
C ASP A 239 3.27 -8.41 -3.39
N ASP A 240 4.03 -7.32 -3.29
CA ASP A 240 3.99 -6.19 -4.22
C ASP A 240 4.89 -6.38 -5.46
N HIS A 241 5.68 -7.47 -5.49
CA HIS A 241 6.63 -7.82 -6.54
C HIS A 241 6.40 -9.24 -7.11
N VAL A 242 5.28 -9.42 -7.81
CA VAL A 242 5.03 -10.67 -8.54
C VAL A 242 5.64 -10.68 -9.96
N THR A 243 5.87 -11.89 -10.47
CA THR A 243 6.51 -12.13 -11.78
C THR A 243 5.83 -11.45 -12.97
N SER A 244 4.53 -11.14 -12.87
CA SER A 244 3.81 -10.37 -13.88
C SER A 244 2.82 -9.42 -13.22
N PRO A 245 2.92 -8.10 -13.45
CA PRO A 245 1.98 -7.12 -12.90
C PRO A 245 0.51 -7.38 -13.31
N ARG A 246 0.29 -8.12 -14.40
CA ARG A 246 -1.06 -8.55 -14.84
C ARG A 246 -1.74 -9.51 -13.87
N HIS A 247 -1.00 -10.09 -12.92
CA HIS A 247 -1.58 -10.91 -11.86
C HIS A 247 -2.46 -10.07 -10.93
N TYR A 248 -2.27 -8.75 -10.84
CA TYR A 248 -3.20 -7.90 -10.10
C TYR A 248 -4.52 -7.62 -10.84
N ASP A 249 -4.68 -8.02 -12.10
CA ASP A 249 -5.90 -7.73 -12.87
C ASP A 249 -7.18 -8.21 -12.16
N PRO A 250 -7.31 -9.49 -11.71
CA PRO A 250 -8.50 -9.94 -11.00
C PRO A 250 -8.70 -9.29 -9.62
N MET A 251 -7.62 -9.02 -8.91
CA MET A 251 -7.64 -8.33 -7.61
C MET A 251 -8.20 -6.91 -7.74
N LYS A 252 -7.70 -6.17 -8.73
CA LYS A 252 -8.17 -4.83 -9.09
C LYS A 252 -9.64 -4.86 -9.48
N THR A 253 -10.06 -5.79 -10.34
CA THR A 253 -11.48 -5.91 -10.74
C THR A 253 -12.37 -6.20 -9.53
N TYR A 254 -11.95 -7.10 -8.63
CA TYR A 254 -12.67 -7.39 -7.39
C TYR A 254 -12.81 -6.15 -6.50
N LEU A 255 -11.70 -5.43 -6.26
CA LEU A 255 -11.69 -4.21 -5.44
C LEU A 255 -12.69 -3.17 -5.97
N LEU A 256 -12.65 -2.90 -7.28
CA LEU A 256 -13.54 -1.93 -7.90
C LEU A 256 -15.00 -2.37 -7.83
N ALA A 257 -15.30 -3.64 -8.09
CA ALA A 257 -16.65 -4.18 -7.95
C ALA A 257 -17.17 -4.09 -6.51
N ALA A 258 -16.36 -4.51 -5.54
CA ALA A 258 -16.69 -4.42 -4.11
C ALA A 258 -16.91 -2.97 -3.65
N ALA A 259 -16.25 -2.00 -4.29
CA ALA A 259 -16.43 -0.56 -4.04
C ALA A 259 -17.67 0.02 -4.77
N GLY A 260 -18.29 -0.71 -5.70
CA GLY A 260 -19.35 -0.20 -6.57
C GLY A 260 -18.84 0.72 -7.69
N LEU A 261 -17.61 0.48 -8.14
CA LEU A 261 -16.86 1.30 -9.10
C LEU A 261 -16.51 0.53 -10.40
N GLU A 262 -17.17 -0.61 -10.67
CA GLU A 262 -16.85 -1.48 -11.82
C GLU A 262 -17.34 -0.94 -13.18
N ASP A 263 -18.43 -0.18 -13.22
CA ASP A 263 -19.08 0.29 -14.45
C ASP A 263 -18.50 1.61 -15.01
N VAL A 264 -17.32 2.02 -14.55
CA VAL A 264 -16.81 3.38 -14.76
C VAL A 264 -15.62 3.44 -15.74
N LEU A 265 -15.32 2.35 -16.46
CA LEU A 265 -14.23 2.25 -17.43
C LEU A 265 -14.67 1.70 -18.79
#